data_AF-A0ABD1HUV4-F1
#
_entry.id   AF-A0ABD1HUV4-F1
#
_cell.length_a   1.000
_cell.length_b   1.000
_cell.length_c   1.000
_cell.angle_alpha   90.00
_cell.angle_beta   90.00
_cell.angle_gamma   90.00
#
_symmetry.space_group_name_H-M   'P 1'
#
loop_
_entity.id
_entity.type
_entity.pdbx_description
1 polymer ?
#
loop_
_entity_poly.entity_id
_entity_poly.type
_entity_poly.pdbx_seq_one_letter_code
_entity_poly.pdbx_strand_id
1 'polypeptide(L)'
;MEELFDCLLDCEPGLSCGLVKRYISPLTTCPSHYVGVILGGPSSTACYLIYAGDISRFVWNFLAAKTTLPSMSASSSCPKQCNGNGELCIRQEAVEEGVFTISSTWYVPAYSTRLKYEHEGLKVLGSNSSNMMGSKDSVWTEIYWDMIHVRFYLDTQSKMVYTTM
;
A
#
# COMPACT_ATOMS: atom_id res chain seq x y z
N MET A 1 -8.82 -13.40 -16.64
CA MET A 1 -8.08 -13.98 -15.50
C MET A 1 -6.59 -13.93 -15.81
N GLU A 2 -6.18 -14.38 -17.00
CA GLU A 2 -4.81 -14.24 -17.51
C GLU A 2 -4.28 -12.79 -17.40
N GLU A 3 -5.03 -11.80 -17.90
CA GLU A 3 -4.61 -10.37 -17.77
C GLU A 3 -4.30 -9.97 -16.32
N LEU A 4 -5.03 -10.48 -15.31
CA LEU A 4 -4.76 -10.16 -13.91
C LEU A 4 -3.42 -10.75 -13.44
N PHE A 5 -3.06 -11.95 -13.90
CA PHE A 5 -1.80 -12.59 -13.56
C PHE A 5 -0.63 -11.87 -14.22
N ASP A 6 -0.74 -11.56 -15.52
CA ASP A 6 0.28 -10.83 -16.27
C ASP A 6 0.58 -9.46 -15.64
N CYS A 7 -0.45 -8.78 -15.11
CA CYS A 7 -0.27 -7.50 -14.41
C CYS A 7 0.46 -7.63 -13.06
N LEU A 8 0.29 -8.76 -12.35
CA LEU A 8 0.71 -8.92 -10.94
C LEU A 8 1.99 -9.72 -10.76
N LEU A 9 2.37 -10.52 -11.75
CA LEU A 9 3.49 -11.47 -11.66
C LEU A 9 4.66 -11.11 -12.57
N ASP A 10 4.43 -10.36 -13.65
CA ASP A 10 5.45 -10.00 -14.62
C ASP A 10 5.76 -8.50 -14.62
N CYS A 11 6.95 -8.13 -15.09
CA CYS A 11 7.34 -6.74 -15.29
C CYS A 11 6.82 -6.15 -16.61
N GLU A 12 6.53 -7.00 -17.60
CA GLU A 12 6.07 -6.59 -18.92
C GLU A 12 4.78 -7.36 -19.26
N PRO A 13 3.60 -6.70 -19.27
CA PRO A 13 3.37 -5.27 -19.05
C PRO A 13 3.36 -4.85 -17.57
N GLY A 14 3.26 -5.81 -16.63
CA GLY A 14 3.15 -5.56 -15.20
C GLY A 14 2.06 -4.56 -14.81
N LEU A 15 2.36 -3.67 -13.87
CA LEU A 15 1.42 -2.66 -13.40
C LEU A 15 1.08 -1.61 -14.47
N SER A 16 1.80 -1.57 -15.60
CA SER A 16 1.46 -0.71 -16.73
C SER A 16 0.37 -1.28 -17.65
N CYS A 17 -0.15 -2.47 -17.35
CA CYS A 17 -1.24 -3.10 -18.09
C CYS A 17 -2.54 -2.26 -18.08
N GLY A 18 -3.43 -2.53 -19.04
CA GLY A 18 -4.69 -1.81 -19.18
C GLY A 18 -5.61 -1.97 -17.96
N LEU A 19 -5.64 -3.16 -17.35
CA LEU A 19 -6.45 -3.43 -16.16
C LEU A 19 -6.05 -2.54 -14.97
N VAL A 20 -4.77 -2.45 -14.63
CA VAL A 20 -4.29 -1.67 -13.47
C VAL A 20 -4.53 -0.17 -13.66
N LYS A 21 -4.28 0.35 -14.86
CA LYS A 21 -4.48 1.78 -15.20
C LYS A 21 -5.93 2.27 -15.08
N ARG A 22 -6.92 1.37 -15.10
CA ARG A 22 -8.33 1.71 -14.85
C ARG A 22 -8.63 1.98 -13.39
N TYR A 23 -7.74 1.61 -12.48
CA TYR A 23 -7.99 1.64 -11.04
C TYR A 23 -7.02 2.52 -10.27
N ILE A 24 -5.75 2.58 -10.68
CA ILE A 24 -4.73 3.36 -9.99
C ILE A 24 -3.76 4.01 -10.98
N SER A 25 -3.01 5.00 -10.50
CA SER A 25 -1.78 5.46 -11.14
C SER A 25 -0.58 4.81 -10.39
N PRO A 26 0.01 3.73 -10.93
CA PRO A 26 1.11 3.03 -10.26
C PRO A 26 2.38 3.88 -10.30
N LEU A 27 3.19 3.78 -9.24
CA LEU A 27 4.49 4.44 -9.13
C LEU A 27 5.59 3.66 -9.86
N THR A 28 5.38 2.35 -10.05
CA THR A 28 6.34 1.44 -10.65
C THR A 28 5.68 0.56 -11.71
N THR A 29 6.46 0.11 -12.70
CA THR A 29 5.97 -0.83 -13.72
C THR A 29 6.05 -2.27 -13.24
N CYS A 30 7.16 -2.66 -12.61
CA CYS A 30 7.31 -4.00 -12.06
C CYS A 30 6.54 -4.15 -10.75
N PRO A 31 5.70 -5.18 -10.60
CA PRO A 31 4.98 -5.43 -9.36
C PRO A 31 5.95 -5.76 -8.22
N SER A 32 5.88 -5.00 -7.13
CA SER A 32 6.58 -5.31 -5.88
C SER A 32 5.58 -5.81 -4.85
N HIS A 33 5.78 -7.05 -4.38
CA HIS A 33 4.99 -7.66 -3.30
C HIS A 33 5.59 -7.38 -1.92
N TYR A 34 6.55 -6.47 -1.84
CA TYR A 34 7.03 -5.97 -0.58
C TYR A 34 5.89 -5.22 0.14
N VAL A 35 5.67 -5.55 1.40
CA VAL A 35 4.53 -5.04 2.19
C VAL A 35 4.67 -3.56 2.57
N GLY A 36 5.85 -2.98 2.39
CA GLY A 36 6.14 -1.59 2.74
C GLY A 36 6.18 -1.34 4.25
N VAL A 37 6.13 -0.07 4.62
CA VAL A 37 6.19 0.40 6.02
C VAL A 37 4.96 1.22 6.34
N ILE A 38 4.39 1.00 7.52
CA ILE A 38 3.31 1.83 8.04
C ILE A 38 3.92 3.07 8.71
N LEU A 39 3.75 4.23 8.08
CA LEU A 39 4.37 5.50 8.51
C LEU A 39 3.52 6.30 9.51
N GLY A 40 2.29 5.86 9.79
CA GLY A 40 1.38 6.58 10.67
C GLY A 40 0.30 5.70 11.28
N GLY A 41 -0.43 6.27 12.24
CA GLY A 41 -1.56 5.59 12.87
C GLY A 41 -2.65 5.26 11.84
N PRO A 42 -3.36 4.13 11.99
CA PRO A 42 -4.45 3.79 11.09
C PRO A 42 -5.58 4.81 11.23
N SER A 43 -5.91 5.52 10.16
CA SER A 43 -7.09 6.39 10.11
C SER A 43 -8.33 5.56 9.81
N SER A 44 -9.32 5.60 10.71
CA SER A 44 -10.60 4.91 10.52
C SER A 44 -11.57 5.64 9.59
N THR A 45 -11.21 6.82 9.09
CA THR A 45 -12.11 7.72 8.33
C THR A 45 -11.61 8.05 6.91
N ALA A 46 -10.44 7.55 6.53
CA ALA A 46 -9.91 7.79 5.19
C ALA A 46 -10.68 6.96 4.14
N CYS A 47 -11.22 7.64 3.11
CA CYS A 47 -11.85 6.98 1.96
C CYS A 47 -10.85 6.25 1.03
N TYR A 48 -9.55 6.48 1.24
CA TYR A 48 -8.48 6.05 0.34
C TYR A 48 -7.23 5.64 1.13
N LEU A 49 -6.38 4.83 0.51
CA LEU A 49 -5.22 4.21 1.15
C LEU A 49 -3.98 5.10 1.04
N ILE A 50 -3.63 5.81 2.12
CA ILE A 50 -2.51 6.78 2.12
C ILE A 50 -1.14 6.09 2.18
N TYR A 51 -1.05 4.88 2.75
CA TYR A 51 0.22 4.17 3.00
C TYR A 51 0.29 2.78 2.38
N ALA A 52 -0.47 2.54 1.31
CA ALA A 52 -0.51 1.24 0.64
C ALA A 52 0.36 1.26 -0.62
N GLY A 53 1.15 0.20 -0.83
CA GLY A 53 1.87 -0.01 -2.09
C GLY A 53 0.93 -0.24 -3.27
N ASP A 54 1.45 -0.10 -4.49
CA ASP A 54 0.68 -0.19 -5.75
C ASP A 54 -0.21 -1.44 -5.83
N ILE A 55 0.33 -2.60 -5.40
CA ILE A 55 -0.41 -3.87 -5.39
C ILE A 55 -1.64 -3.79 -4.48
N SER A 56 -1.46 -3.34 -3.24
CA SER A 56 -2.55 -3.23 -2.27
C SER A 56 -3.59 -2.19 -2.72
N ARG A 57 -3.15 -1.05 -3.28
CA ARG A 57 -4.04 -0.04 -3.85
C ARG A 57 -4.85 -0.60 -5.00
N PHE A 58 -4.22 -1.32 -5.93
CA PHE A 58 -4.90 -1.94 -7.07
C PHE A 58 -5.88 -3.03 -6.62
N VAL A 59 -5.46 -3.99 -5.79
CA VAL A 59 -6.29 -5.11 -5.34
C VAL A 59 -7.51 -4.60 -4.57
N TRP A 60 -7.33 -3.61 -3.69
CA TRP A 60 -8.45 -3.01 -2.96
C TRP A 60 -9.46 -2.35 -3.91
N ASN A 61 -9.00 -1.55 -4.88
CA ASN A 61 -9.86 -0.92 -5.89
C ASN A 61 -10.58 -1.95 -6.78
N PHE A 62 -9.86 -2.98 -7.21
CA PHE A 62 -10.38 -4.05 -8.07
C PHE A 62 -11.47 -4.85 -7.35
N LEU A 63 -11.21 -5.27 -6.10
CA LEU A 63 -12.17 -6.01 -5.28
C LEU A 63 -13.39 -5.14 -4.94
N ALA A 64 -13.17 -3.88 -4.57
CA ALA A 64 -14.24 -2.95 -4.26
C ALA A 64 -15.22 -2.82 -5.43
N ALA A 65 -14.71 -2.63 -6.66
CA ALA A 65 -15.52 -2.55 -7.87
C ALA A 65 -16.25 -3.87 -8.22
N LYS A 66 -15.68 -5.03 -7.87
CA LYS A 66 -16.32 -6.33 -8.09
C LYS A 66 -17.38 -6.68 -7.04
N THR A 67 -17.34 -6.03 -5.90
CA THR A 67 -18.24 -6.26 -4.76
C THR A 67 -19.15 -5.06 -4.49
N THR A 68 -19.27 -4.15 -5.46
CA THR A 68 -20.19 -3.02 -5.42
C THR A 68 -21.64 -3.52 -5.31
N LEU A 69 -22.38 -2.97 -4.35
CA LEU A 69 -23.81 -3.25 -4.19
C LEU A 69 -24.63 -2.43 -5.20
N PRO A 70 -25.52 -3.06 -6.01
CA PRO A 70 -26.26 -2.37 -7.08
C PRO A 70 -27.25 -1.29 -6.63
N SER A 71 -27.58 -1.20 -5.34
CA SER A 71 -28.77 -0.47 -4.87
C SER A 71 -28.53 0.97 -4.40
N MET A 72 -27.32 1.51 -4.48
CA MET A 72 -27.06 2.89 -4.10
C MET A 72 -26.26 3.61 -5.18
N SER A 73 -26.87 4.67 -5.70
CA SER A 73 -26.38 5.55 -6.75
C SER A 73 -24.96 6.02 -6.43
N ALA A 74 -24.04 5.70 -7.33
CA ALA A 74 -22.72 6.31 -7.36
C ALA A 74 -22.89 7.82 -7.59
N SER A 75 -22.57 8.64 -6.59
CA SER A 75 -22.31 10.06 -6.85
C SER A 75 -21.04 10.16 -7.68
N SER A 76 -21.00 11.10 -8.63
CA SER A 76 -19.90 11.22 -9.58
C SER A 76 -18.59 11.74 -8.98
N SER A 77 -18.61 12.28 -7.76
CA SER A 77 -17.41 12.79 -7.11
C SER A 77 -17.18 12.13 -5.75
N CYS A 78 -15.91 11.80 -5.50
CA CYS A 78 -15.49 11.22 -4.23
C CYS A 78 -15.44 12.26 -3.11
N PRO A 79 -16.03 11.97 -1.94
CA PRO A 79 -15.92 12.84 -0.78
C PRO A 79 -14.51 12.80 -0.18
N LYS A 80 -14.15 13.84 0.59
CA LYS A 80 -12.86 13.89 1.33
C LYS A 80 -12.81 12.89 2.50
N GLN A 81 -13.95 12.52 3.06
CA GLN A 81 -14.12 11.58 4.17
C GLN A 81 -15.36 10.72 3.93
N CYS A 82 -15.27 9.45 4.34
CA CYS A 82 -16.32 8.46 4.19
C CYS A 82 -16.87 8.21 5.59
N ASN A 83 -18.19 8.39 5.75
CA ASN A 83 -18.83 8.38 7.06
C ASN A 83 -19.81 7.21 7.23
N GLY A 84 -20.13 6.50 6.13
CA GLY A 84 -21.02 5.35 6.13
C GLY A 84 -20.30 4.01 6.01
N ASN A 85 -20.99 2.96 6.44
CA ASN A 85 -20.48 1.59 6.40
C ASN A 85 -20.31 1.12 4.95
N GLY A 86 -19.07 0.77 4.59
CA GLY A 86 -18.75 0.27 3.24
C GLY A 86 -18.71 1.34 2.16
N GLU A 87 -18.76 2.62 2.52
CA GLU A 87 -18.55 3.73 1.59
C GLU A 87 -17.07 3.82 1.21
N LEU A 88 -16.79 3.77 -0.10
CA LEU A 88 -15.43 3.83 -0.63
C LEU A 88 -15.38 4.79 -1.82
N CYS A 89 -14.24 5.45 -1.98
CA CYS A 89 -13.87 6.10 -3.24
C CYS A 89 -12.92 5.19 -4.00
N ILE A 90 -13.37 4.64 -5.12
CA ILE A 90 -12.51 3.84 -6.00
C ILE A 90 -12.04 4.68 -7.19
N ARG A 91 -10.92 4.30 -7.81
CA ARG A 91 -10.38 4.93 -9.01
C ARG A 91 -9.97 6.40 -8.86
N GLN A 92 -9.77 6.88 -7.63
CA GLN A 92 -9.44 8.28 -7.37
C GLN A 92 -8.17 8.76 -8.11
N GLU A 93 -7.21 7.86 -8.29
CA GLU A 93 -5.92 8.12 -8.93
C GLU A 93 -5.89 7.67 -10.40
N ALA A 94 -6.96 7.04 -10.87
CA ALA A 94 -7.01 6.53 -12.24
C ALA A 94 -7.12 7.70 -13.23
N VAL A 95 -6.94 7.38 -14.51
CA VAL A 95 -7.15 8.36 -15.60
C VAL A 95 -8.61 8.83 -15.65
N GLU A 96 -9.54 7.96 -15.26
CA GLU A 96 -10.96 8.27 -15.12
C GLU A 96 -11.26 8.85 -13.72
N GLU A 97 -12.26 9.73 -13.62
CA GLU A 97 -12.65 10.34 -12.35
C GLU A 97 -13.07 9.28 -11.31
N GLY A 98 -12.69 9.50 -10.05
CA GLY A 98 -12.99 8.59 -8.95
C GLY A 98 -14.49 8.43 -8.74
N VAL A 99 -14.92 7.19 -8.48
CA VAL A 99 -16.33 6.83 -8.33
C VAL A 99 -16.62 6.50 -6.88
N PHE A 100 -17.64 7.14 -6.31
CA PHE A 100 -18.17 6.78 -5.01
C PHE A 100 -19.00 5.49 -5.12
N THR A 101 -18.71 4.51 -4.27
CA THR A 101 -19.38 3.22 -4.28
C THR A 101 -19.62 2.71 -2.86
N ILE A 102 -20.62 1.84 -2.71
CA ILE A 102 -20.78 1.01 -1.51
C ILE A 102 -20.35 -0.41 -1.85
N SER A 103 -19.44 -0.96 -1.07
CA SER A 103 -18.86 -2.28 -1.28
C SER A 103 -18.61 -2.98 0.06
N SER A 104 -18.60 -4.31 0.04
CA SER A 104 -18.19 -5.12 1.19
C SER A 104 -16.67 -5.17 1.40
N THR A 105 -15.89 -4.57 0.49
CA THR A 105 -14.43 -4.53 0.59
C THR A 105 -14.00 -3.53 1.67
N TRP A 106 -13.16 -3.97 2.60
CA TRP A 106 -12.50 -3.11 3.58
C TRP A 106 -10.98 -3.20 3.46
N TYR A 107 -10.29 -2.16 3.91
CA TYR A 107 -8.84 -2.22 4.11
C TYR A 107 -8.55 -2.29 5.59
N VAL A 108 -7.72 -3.26 5.97
CA VAL A 108 -7.29 -3.46 7.35
C VAL A 108 -5.77 -3.36 7.38
N PRO A 109 -5.21 -2.32 8.03
CA PRO A 109 -3.78 -2.22 8.24
C PRO A 109 -3.26 -3.45 8.99
N ALA A 110 -2.33 -4.17 8.38
CA ALA A 110 -1.74 -5.38 8.95
C ALA A 110 -0.37 -5.06 9.56
N TYR A 111 -0.32 -5.01 10.89
CA TYR A 111 0.92 -4.92 11.65
C TYR A 111 0.87 -5.84 12.86
N SER A 112 2.04 -6.16 13.41
CA SER A 112 2.19 -7.02 14.57
C SER A 112 1.32 -6.55 15.73
N THR A 113 0.58 -7.45 16.39
CA THR A 113 -0.25 -7.10 17.56
C THR A 113 0.59 -6.64 18.76
N ARG A 114 1.91 -6.83 18.68
CA ARG A 114 2.90 -6.33 19.64
C ARG A 114 3.33 -4.90 19.36
N LEU A 115 2.82 -4.26 18.32
CA LEU A 115 3.06 -2.84 18.05
C LEU A 115 1.83 -2.03 18.44
N LYS A 116 2.06 -0.97 19.19
CA LYS A 116 1.02 -0.02 19.59
C LYS A 116 1.43 1.37 19.14
N TYR A 117 0.53 2.03 18.41
CA TYR A 117 0.71 3.43 18.04
C TYR A 117 0.37 4.32 19.24
N GLU A 118 1.30 5.16 19.65
CA GLU A 118 1.14 6.20 20.66
C GLU A 118 1.47 7.56 20.01
N HIS A 119 1.17 8.68 20.68
CA HIS A 119 1.33 10.02 20.08
C HIS A 119 2.78 10.33 19.63
N GLU A 120 3.76 9.65 20.23
CA GLU A 120 5.20 9.79 19.96
C GLU A 120 5.77 8.71 19.02
N GLY A 121 4.93 7.80 18.49
CA GLY A 121 5.34 6.77 17.55
C GLY A 121 4.93 5.35 17.94
N LEU A 122 5.60 4.35 17.33
CA LEU A 122 5.34 2.94 17.54
C LEU A 122 6.08 2.41 18.77
N LYS A 123 5.33 1.85 19.72
CA LYS A 123 5.87 1.20 20.90
C LYS A 123 5.76 -0.32 20.77
N VAL A 124 6.85 -1.02 21.06
CA VAL A 124 6.86 -2.47 21.15
C VAL A 124 6.32 -2.90 22.52
N LEU A 125 5.26 -3.70 22.50
CA LEU A 125 4.69 -4.34 23.67
C LEU A 125 5.50 -5.59 24.03
N GLY A 126 5.67 -5.81 25.34
CA GLY A 126 6.30 -7.03 25.85
C GLY A 126 5.54 -8.28 25.44
N SER A 127 6.25 -9.41 25.31
CA SER A 127 5.63 -10.70 25.05
C SER A 127 4.77 -11.09 26.26
N ASN A 128 3.45 -11.04 26.11
CA ASN A 128 2.52 -11.46 27.14
C ASN A 128 2.10 -12.91 26.87
N SER A 129 2.52 -13.86 27.71
CA SER A 129 2.22 -15.29 27.56
C SER A 129 0.73 -15.63 27.63
N SER A 130 -0.10 -14.74 28.19
CA SER A 130 -1.56 -14.91 28.20
C SER A 130 -2.23 -14.57 26.87
N ASN A 131 -1.56 -13.83 25.99
CA ASN A 131 -2.03 -13.55 24.63
C ASN A 131 -1.25 -14.40 23.63
N MET A 132 -1.91 -15.42 23.05
CA MET A 132 -1.27 -16.32 22.08
C MET A 132 -0.67 -15.56 20.89
N MET A 133 -1.33 -14.49 20.42
CA MET A 133 -0.82 -13.67 19.32
C MET A 133 0.38 -12.83 19.78
N GLY A 134 0.33 -12.30 21.00
CA GLY A 134 1.43 -11.54 21.59
C GLY A 134 2.72 -12.33 21.84
N SER A 135 2.64 -13.67 21.91
CA SER A 135 3.81 -14.55 22.02
C SER A 135 4.32 -15.09 20.68
N LYS A 136 3.47 -15.13 19.64
CA LYS A 136 3.81 -15.66 18.31
C LYS A 136 4.13 -14.59 17.28
N ASP A 137 3.58 -13.38 17.43
CA ASP A 137 3.76 -12.33 16.45
C ASP A 137 5.21 -11.85 16.43
N SER A 138 5.81 -11.96 15.25
CA SER A 138 7.10 -11.33 14.96
C SER A 138 6.95 -9.82 14.93
N VAL A 139 8.00 -9.12 15.34
CA VAL A 139 8.13 -7.67 15.19
C VAL A 139 9.21 -7.43 14.15
N TRP A 140 8.83 -6.83 13.04
CA TRP A 140 9.74 -6.40 11.97
C TRP A 140 9.60 -4.89 11.82
N THR A 141 10.73 -4.20 11.75
CA THR A 141 10.81 -2.76 11.53
C THR A 141 11.84 -2.49 10.45
N GLU A 142 11.51 -1.59 9.53
CA GLU A 142 12.44 -1.12 8.52
C GLU A 142 13.25 0.05 9.08
N ILE A 143 14.55 0.07 8.80
CA ILE A 143 15.40 1.22 9.13
C ILE A 143 15.01 2.41 8.25
N TYR A 144 15.04 3.62 8.80
CA TYR A 144 14.82 4.82 8.00
C TYR A 144 16.09 5.18 7.22
N TRP A 145 15.98 5.41 5.92
CA TRP A 145 17.04 5.98 5.08
C TRP A 145 16.49 7.17 4.30
N ASP A 146 17.34 8.18 4.09
CA ASP A 146 16.99 9.36 3.27
C ASP A 146 17.08 9.03 1.78
N MET A 147 18.26 8.58 1.32
CA MET A 147 18.46 8.24 -0.08
C MET A 147 19.47 7.10 -0.24
N ILE A 148 19.16 6.15 -1.12
CA ILE A 148 20.07 5.09 -1.53
C ILE A 148 20.58 5.41 -2.94
N HIS A 149 21.90 5.51 -3.10
CA HIS A 149 22.53 5.76 -4.38
C HIS A 149 23.59 4.72 -4.69
N VAL A 150 23.63 4.33 -5.96
CA VAL A 150 24.73 3.56 -6.54
C VAL A 150 25.42 4.45 -7.56
N ARG A 151 26.74 4.60 -7.44
CA ARG A 151 27.56 5.36 -8.37
C ARG A 151 28.63 4.45 -8.95
N PHE A 152 28.75 4.45 -10.27
CA PHE A 152 29.79 3.72 -10.98
C PHE A 152 30.89 4.71 -11.37
N TYR A 153 32.14 4.33 -11.10
CA TYR A 153 33.31 5.09 -11.50
C TYR A 153 34.20 4.18 -12.32
N LEU A 154 34.72 4.70 -13.44
CA LEU A 154 35.79 4.04 -14.18
C LEU A 154 37.11 4.34 -13.45
N ASP A 155 37.70 3.32 -12.85
CA ASP A 155 39.05 3.41 -12.29
C ASP A 155 40.04 3.58 -13.45
N THR A 156 40.61 4.79 -13.58
CA THR A 156 41.58 5.09 -14.63
C THR A 156 43.02 5.03 -14.15
N GLN A 157 43.30 4.88 -12.84
CA GLN A 157 44.65 4.66 -12.32
C GLN A 157 44.61 4.01 -10.93
N SER A 158 45.15 2.79 -10.83
CA SER A 158 45.36 2.06 -9.59
C SER A 158 46.17 2.88 -8.57
N LYS A 159 45.48 3.56 -7.64
CA LYS A 159 45.94 3.90 -6.28
C LYS A 159 44.72 4.22 -5.43
N MET A 160 44.37 3.28 -4.56
CA MET A 160 43.25 3.39 -3.60
C MET A 160 43.40 4.64 -2.73
N VAL A 161 42.38 5.50 -2.75
CA VAL A 161 42.17 6.56 -1.75
C VAL A 161 40.86 6.25 -1.04
N TYR A 162 40.95 5.93 0.25
CA TYR A 162 39.78 5.77 1.11
C TYR A 162 39.36 7.16 1.61
N THR A 163 38.11 7.55 1.38
CA THR A 163 37.49 8.70 2.05
C THR A 163 36.32 8.19 2.89
N THR A 164 36.38 8.46 4.19
CA THR A 164 35.29 8.22 5.15
C THR A 164 34.43 9.48 5.21
N MET A 165 33.10 9.34 5.13
CA MET A 165 32.12 10.34 5.54
C MET A 165 31.22 9.72 6.60
#